data_AF-A0A1X1GVE3-F1
#
_entry.id   AF-A0A1X1GVE3-F1
#
_cell.length_a   1.000
_cell.length_b   1.000
_cell.length_c   1.000
_cell.angle_alpha   90.00
_cell.angle_beta   90.00
_cell.angle_gamma   90.00
#
_symmetry.space_group_name_H-M   'P 1'
#
loop_
_entity.id
_entity.type
_entity.pdbx_description
1 polymer ?
#
loop_
_entity_poly.entity_id
_entity_poly.type
_entity_poly.pdbx_seq_one_letter_code
_entity_poly.pdbx_strand_id
1 'polypeptide(L)'
;SSDGTANSTTFTNVYTPAKTQVPVKKVWNDSDNQDGKRPESITVKLLADGQDTGKTLELNEGNKWQATFTDLDADKGGTPIAYTIEEVSVAEYESKVTGDATTGFTITNSYTPGKTQVPVKKVWNDSENQDGKRPASV
;
A
#
# COMPACT_ATOMS: atom_id res chain seq x y z
N SER A 1 8.45 32.96 -55.68
CA SER A 1 8.95 31.99 -54.69
C SER A 1 9.39 32.74 -53.45
N SER A 2 8.67 32.59 -52.35
CA SER A 2 9.04 33.14 -51.04
C SER A 2 8.97 31.99 -50.06
N ASP A 3 10.16 31.53 -49.70
CA ASP A 3 10.44 30.41 -48.80
C ASP A 3 10.14 30.84 -47.37
N GLY A 4 9.07 30.30 -46.80
CA GLY A 4 8.63 30.57 -45.43
C GLY A 4 9.20 29.52 -44.48
N THR A 5 10.40 29.76 -43.96
CA THR A 5 10.97 28.95 -42.87
C THR A 5 10.14 29.18 -41.60
N ALA A 6 9.29 28.22 -41.26
CA ALA A 6 8.60 28.18 -39.98
C ALA A 6 9.60 27.76 -38.89
N ASN A 7 10.04 28.73 -38.09
CA ASN A 7 10.82 28.48 -36.88
C ASN A 7 9.90 27.81 -35.84
N SER A 8 10.02 26.49 -35.67
CA SER A 8 9.34 25.75 -34.61
C SER A 8 10.09 25.98 -33.29
N THR A 9 9.59 26.91 -32.46
CA THR A 9 10.04 27.08 -31.08
C THR A 9 9.25 26.14 -30.17
N THR A 10 9.87 25.03 -29.75
CA THR A 10 9.36 24.16 -28.68
C THR A 10 9.54 24.84 -27.32
N PHE A 11 8.44 25.12 -26.64
CA PHE A 11 8.43 25.50 -25.22
C PHE A 11 8.19 24.24 -24.38
N THR A 12 9.14 23.89 -23.51
CA THR A 12 8.98 22.77 -22.59
C THR A 12 8.51 23.31 -21.24
N ASN A 13 7.22 23.13 -20.92
CA ASN A 13 6.74 23.37 -19.56
C ASN A 13 7.23 22.21 -18.67
N VAL A 14 8.23 22.48 -17.83
CA VAL A 14 8.77 21.48 -16.90
C VAL A 14 7.92 21.49 -15.64
N TYR A 15 7.10 20.46 -15.45
CA TYR A 15 6.32 20.24 -14.24
C TYR A 15 7.09 19.36 -13.25
N THR A 16 7.26 19.83 -12.02
CA THR A 16 7.87 19.04 -10.92
C THR A 16 6.82 18.85 -9.82
N PRO A 17 6.38 17.61 -9.55
CA PRO A 17 5.38 17.35 -8.52
C PRO A 17 5.93 17.59 -7.11
N ALA A 18 5.03 17.90 -6.16
CA ALA A 18 5.37 17.94 -4.75
C ALA A 18 5.74 16.53 -4.25
N LYS A 19 6.52 16.45 -3.16
CA LYS A 19 6.89 15.17 -2.54
C LYS A 19 6.00 14.87 -1.32
N THR A 20 5.73 13.58 -1.12
CA THR A 20 4.97 13.05 0.02
C THR A 20 5.64 11.80 0.58
N GLN A 21 5.08 11.29 1.67
CA GLN A 21 5.52 10.09 2.34
C GLN A 21 4.31 9.28 2.85
N VAL A 22 4.47 7.97 2.94
CA VAL A 22 3.42 7.05 3.41
C VAL A 22 3.95 6.25 4.60
N PRO A 23 3.56 6.61 5.84
CA PRO A 23 3.94 5.85 7.02
C PRO A 23 3.16 4.53 7.10
N VAL A 24 3.84 3.48 7.54
CA VAL A 24 3.29 2.13 7.70
C VAL A 24 3.63 1.59 9.08
N LYS A 25 2.62 1.06 9.76
CA LYS A 25 2.75 0.37 11.05
C LYS A 25 2.15 -1.03 10.96
N LYS A 26 2.76 -1.97 11.66
CA LYS A 26 2.29 -3.33 11.83
C LYS A 26 1.87 -3.60 13.28
N VAL A 27 0.74 -4.29 13.42
CA VAL A 27 0.17 -4.79 14.67
C VAL A 27 -0.04 -6.30 14.56
N TRP A 28 0.26 -7.02 15.63
CA TRP A 28 0.06 -8.46 15.75
C TRP A 28 -1.06 -8.75 16.75
N ASN A 29 -2.00 -9.59 16.34
CA ASN A 29 -3.08 -10.11 17.17
C ASN A 29 -2.91 -11.63 17.28
N ASP A 30 -1.92 -12.04 18.08
CA ASP A 30 -1.44 -13.42 18.21
C ASP A 30 -1.00 -13.77 19.64
N SER A 31 -1.66 -13.16 20.63
CA SER A 31 -1.39 -13.39 22.06
C SER A 31 0.09 -13.21 22.45
N ASP A 32 0.71 -12.13 21.96
CA ASP A 32 2.13 -11.84 22.17
C ASP A 32 3.06 -12.97 21.69
N ASN A 33 2.76 -13.49 20.49
CA ASN A 33 3.50 -14.59 19.88
C ASN A 33 3.57 -15.86 20.76
N GLN A 34 2.51 -16.17 21.52
CA GLN A 34 2.44 -17.33 22.43
C GLN A 34 2.83 -18.65 21.76
N ASP A 35 2.46 -18.83 20.49
CA ASP A 35 2.70 -20.05 19.72
C ASP A 35 4.02 -20.03 18.92
N GLY A 36 4.80 -18.94 19.01
CA GLY A 36 6.09 -18.81 18.31
C GLY A 36 5.98 -18.80 16.78
N LYS A 37 4.81 -18.43 16.23
CA LYS A 37 4.50 -18.47 14.80
C LYS A 37 4.77 -17.17 14.06
N ARG A 38 4.99 -16.07 14.79
CA ARG A 38 5.27 -14.77 14.19
C ARG A 38 6.59 -14.84 13.42
N PRO A 39 6.61 -14.44 12.13
CA PRO A 39 7.86 -14.36 11.38
C PRO A 39 8.74 -13.23 11.93
N GLU A 40 10.04 -13.31 11.68
CA GLU A 40 11.01 -12.28 12.08
C GLU A 40 10.76 -10.94 11.37
N SER A 41 10.27 -11.00 10.13
CA SER A 41 9.93 -9.83 9.32
C SER A 41 8.75 -10.07 8.40
N ILE A 42 8.17 -8.98 7.90
CA ILE A 42 7.21 -8.97 6.79
C ILE A 42 7.67 -8.01 5.70
N THR A 43 7.23 -8.25 4.48
CA THR A 43 7.43 -7.33 3.35
C THR A 43 6.13 -6.63 2.99
N VAL A 44 6.18 -5.30 2.88
CA VAL A 44 5.06 -4.45 2.47
C VAL A 44 5.41 -3.79 1.15
N LYS A 45 4.51 -3.86 0.18
CA LYS A 45 4.62 -3.23 -1.14
C LYS A 45 3.84 -1.93 -1.18
N LEU A 46 4.37 -0.94 -1.90
CA LEU A 46 3.65 0.29 -2.23
C LEU A 46 2.98 0.16 -3.59
N LEU A 47 1.70 0.49 -3.65
CA LEU A 47 0.94 0.61 -4.89
C LEU A 47 0.63 2.08 -5.16
N ALA A 48 0.74 2.49 -6.42
CA ALA A 48 0.34 3.80 -6.92
C ALA A 48 -0.79 3.59 -7.94
N ASP A 49 -1.95 4.19 -7.71
CA ASP A 49 -3.14 4.04 -8.55
C ASP A 49 -3.50 2.56 -8.80
N GLY A 50 -3.33 1.73 -7.76
CA GLY A 50 -3.59 0.28 -7.80
C GLY A 50 -2.51 -0.56 -8.48
N GLN A 51 -1.38 0.03 -8.91
CA GLN A 51 -0.27 -0.68 -9.55
C GLN A 51 0.95 -0.79 -8.64
N ASP A 52 1.60 -1.95 -8.62
CA ASP A 52 2.84 -2.17 -7.86
C ASP A 52 3.95 -1.23 -8.36
N THR A 53 4.51 -0.44 -7.44
CA THR A 53 5.59 0.51 -7.74
C THR A 53 6.98 -0.14 -7.75
N GLY A 54 7.08 -1.39 -7.29
CA GLY A 54 8.35 -2.08 -7.03
C GLY A 54 9.06 -1.61 -5.75
N LYS A 55 8.53 -0.60 -5.04
CA LYS A 55 9.07 -0.17 -3.75
C LYS A 55 8.53 -1.06 -2.63
N THR A 56 9.42 -1.48 -1.76
CA THR A 56 9.09 -2.32 -0.60
C THR A 56 9.64 -1.76 0.71
N LEU A 57 8.96 -2.06 1.81
CA LEU A 57 9.47 -1.91 3.17
C LEU A 57 9.55 -3.28 3.84
N GLU A 58 10.60 -3.49 4.62
CA GLU A 58 10.67 -4.59 5.56
C GLU A 58 10.28 -4.06 6.96
N LEU A 59 9.32 -4.71 7.61
CA LEU A 59 8.94 -4.42 8.99
C LEU A 59 9.36 -5.60 9.87
N ASN A 60 10.02 -5.30 11.00
CA ASN A 60 10.55 -6.29 11.93
C ASN A 60 10.62 -5.70 13.36
N GLU A 61 11.04 -6.50 14.33
CA GLU A 61 11.17 -6.00 15.72
C GLU A 61 12.19 -4.86 15.87
N GLY A 62 13.28 -4.90 15.10
CA GLY A 62 14.34 -3.89 15.13
C GLY A 62 13.87 -2.48 14.79
N ASN A 63 12.90 -2.35 13.87
CA ASN A 63 12.23 -1.09 13.55
C ASN A 63 10.91 -0.88 14.29
N LYS A 64 10.64 -1.67 15.33
CA LYS A 64 9.39 -1.64 16.10
C LYS A 64 8.17 -1.76 15.19
N TRP A 65 8.28 -2.60 14.16
CA TRP A 65 7.22 -2.89 13.20
C TRP A 65 6.68 -1.64 12.49
N GLN A 66 7.54 -0.65 12.25
CA GLN A 66 7.19 0.65 11.66
C GLN A 66 8.25 1.11 10.67
N ALA A 67 7.81 1.60 9.51
CA ALA A 67 8.67 2.26 8.52
C ALA A 67 7.84 3.17 7.62
N THR A 68 8.50 4.01 6.82
CA THR A 68 7.83 5.01 5.97
C THR A 68 8.40 4.96 4.57
N PHE A 69 7.53 4.96 3.56
CA PHE A 69 7.95 5.24 2.19
C PHE A 69 8.15 6.75 2.04
N THR A 70 9.33 7.20 1.67
CA THR A 70 9.66 8.63 1.47
C THR A 70 9.85 8.97 0.00
N ASP A 71 9.96 10.27 -0.30
CA ASP A 71 10.32 10.80 -1.62
C ASP A 71 9.38 10.38 -2.76
N LEU A 72 8.10 10.20 -2.42
CA LEU A 72 7.05 9.84 -3.36
C LEU A 72 6.51 11.09 -4.04
N ASP A 73 6.25 11.03 -5.35
CA ASP A 73 5.54 12.12 -6.04
C ASP A 73 4.09 12.17 -5.53
N ALA A 74 3.60 13.35 -5.19
CA ALA A 74 2.22 13.53 -4.72
C ALA A 74 1.21 13.41 -5.87
N ASP A 75 1.64 13.68 -7.09
CA ASP A 75 0.81 13.72 -8.28
C ASP A 75 1.63 13.36 -9.53
N LYS A 76 0.94 13.04 -10.62
CA LYS A 76 1.51 12.80 -11.94
C LYS A 76 0.87 13.75 -12.95
N GLY A 77 1.60 14.82 -13.28
CA GLY A 77 1.12 15.82 -14.23
C GLY A 77 -0.09 16.61 -13.71
N GLY A 78 -0.13 16.89 -12.41
CA GLY A 78 -1.21 17.60 -11.73
C GLY A 78 -2.37 16.72 -11.26
N THR A 79 -2.36 15.42 -11.55
CA THR A 79 -3.36 14.47 -11.05
C THR A 79 -2.82 13.74 -9.82
N PRO A 80 -3.45 13.87 -8.63
CA PRO A 80 -2.98 13.22 -7.41
C PRO A 80 -2.84 11.71 -7.58
N ILE A 81 -1.76 11.14 -7.03
CA ILE A 81 -1.51 9.70 -7.04
C ILE A 81 -2.17 9.06 -5.82
N ALA A 82 -2.99 8.03 -6.04
CA ALA A 82 -3.62 7.26 -4.98
C ALA A 82 -2.67 6.17 -4.47
N TYR A 83 -1.97 6.44 -3.37
CA TYR A 83 -1.10 5.44 -2.73
C TYR A 83 -1.88 4.48 -1.83
N THR A 84 -1.62 3.19 -1.99
CA THR A 84 -2.10 2.11 -1.11
C THR A 84 -0.95 1.15 -0.81
N ILE A 85 -1.17 0.18 0.09
CA ILE A 85 -0.17 -0.83 0.41
C ILE A 85 -0.75 -2.24 0.29
N GLU A 86 0.15 -3.19 0.02
CA GLU A 86 -0.14 -4.63 0.04
C GLU A 86 0.90 -5.35 0.89
N GLU A 87 0.45 -6.19 1.82
CA GLU A 87 1.35 -7.09 2.55
C GLU A 87 1.58 -8.36 1.73
N VAL A 88 2.85 -8.78 1.62
CA VAL A 88 3.16 -10.12 1.11
C VAL A 88 2.63 -11.16 2.10
N SER A 89 1.79 -12.06 1.62
CA SER A 89 1.05 -13.03 2.45
C SER A 89 1.93 -13.71 3.51
N VAL A 90 1.50 -13.64 4.77
CA VAL A 90 2.14 -14.32 5.90
C VAL A 90 1.40 -15.63 6.16
N ALA A 91 2.12 -16.75 6.13
CA ALA A 91 1.54 -18.07 6.37
C ALA A 91 0.88 -18.14 7.75
N GLU A 92 -0.29 -18.77 7.83
CA GLU A 92 -1.07 -18.90 9.08
C GLU A 92 -1.60 -17.58 9.68
N TYR A 93 -1.61 -16.45 8.95
CA TYR A 93 -2.15 -15.18 9.45
C TYR A 93 -3.14 -14.53 8.49
N GLU A 94 -4.20 -13.95 9.07
CA GLU A 94 -5.20 -13.17 8.34
C GLU A 94 -4.80 -11.71 8.41
N SER A 95 -4.67 -11.07 7.24
CA SER A 95 -4.19 -9.69 7.12
C SER A 95 -5.32 -8.70 6.87
N LYS A 96 -5.31 -7.59 7.62
CA LYS A 96 -6.22 -6.46 7.43
C LYS A 96 -5.44 -5.15 7.39
N VAL A 97 -5.66 -4.38 6.32
CA VAL A 97 -5.09 -3.03 6.16
C VAL A 97 -6.18 -1.99 6.45
N THR A 98 -5.80 -0.96 7.23
CA THR A 98 -6.65 0.21 7.56
C THR A 98 -5.82 1.49 7.48
N GLY A 99 -6.49 2.65 7.41
CA GLY A 99 -5.84 3.96 7.27
C GLY A 99 -5.75 4.40 5.80
N ASP A 100 -4.98 5.47 5.57
CA ASP A 100 -4.83 6.11 4.26
C ASP A 100 -3.41 6.70 4.11
N ALA A 101 -3.05 7.12 2.90
CA ALA A 101 -1.72 7.64 2.61
C ALA A 101 -1.33 8.91 3.40
N THR A 102 -2.32 9.70 3.85
CA THR A 102 -2.11 10.96 4.58
C THR A 102 -1.84 10.72 6.05
N THR A 103 -2.63 9.83 6.68
CA THR A 103 -2.51 9.51 8.11
C THR A 103 -1.58 8.34 8.38
N GLY A 104 -1.31 7.51 7.37
CA GLY A 104 -0.55 6.27 7.44
C GLY A 104 -1.44 5.04 7.42
N PHE A 105 -0.83 3.92 7.03
CA PHE A 105 -1.48 2.62 7.03
C PHE A 105 -1.11 1.80 8.26
N THR A 106 -2.10 1.09 8.81
CA THR A 106 -1.90 0.05 9.82
C THR A 106 -2.29 -1.31 9.24
N ILE A 107 -1.34 -2.24 9.26
CA ILE A 107 -1.54 -3.65 8.95
C ILE A 107 -1.75 -4.41 10.25
N THR A 108 -2.81 -5.20 10.36
CA THR A 108 -3.06 -6.09 11.50
C THR A 108 -3.07 -7.53 11.01
N ASN A 109 -2.15 -8.36 11.52
CA ASN A 109 -2.21 -9.80 11.31
C ASN A 109 -2.79 -10.52 12.53
N SER A 110 -3.80 -11.34 12.29
CA SER A 110 -4.44 -12.14 13.34
C SER A 110 -4.10 -13.62 13.16
N TYR A 111 -3.61 -14.24 14.23
CA TYR A 111 -3.40 -15.68 14.31
C TYR A 111 -4.62 -16.33 14.94
N THR A 112 -5.13 -17.42 14.35
CA THR A 112 -6.14 -18.25 15.01
C THR A 112 -5.77 -19.72 14.82
N PRO A 113 -5.35 -20.42 15.89
CA PRO A 113 -5.00 -21.84 15.82
C PRO A 113 -6.14 -22.67 15.21
N GLY A 114 -5.79 -23.60 14.31
CA GLY A 114 -6.72 -24.60 13.78
C GLY A 114 -7.70 -24.13 12.70
N LYS A 115 -7.61 -22.88 12.22
CA LYS A 115 -8.34 -22.43 11.02
C LYS A 115 -7.44 -22.50 9.79
N THR A 116 -7.80 -23.33 8.80
CA THR A 116 -7.22 -23.27 7.45
C THR A 116 -7.55 -21.93 6.81
N GLN A 117 -6.54 -21.11 6.55
CA GLN A 117 -6.74 -19.74 6.05
C GLN A 117 -6.75 -19.73 4.54
N VAL A 118 -7.87 -19.25 3.98
CA VAL A 118 -8.02 -18.99 2.55
C VAL A 118 -7.24 -17.70 2.25
N PRO A 119 -6.33 -17.67 1.26
CA PRO A 119 -5.59 -16.46 0.92
C PRO A 119 -6.58 -15.38 0.43
N VAL A 120 -6.66 -14.28 1.17
CA VAL A 120 -7.50 -13.13 0.79
C VAL A 120 -6.79 -12.37 -0.32
N LYS A 121 -7.08 -12.69 -1.59
CA LYS A 121 -6.72 -11.85 -2.72
C LYS A 121 -7.72 -10.69 -2.81
N LYS A 122 -7.41 -9.57 -2.15
CA LYS A 122 -8.24 -8.37 -2.22
C LYS A 122 -8.03 -7.68 -3.57
N VAL A 123 -8.82 -8.07 -4.57
CA VAL A 123 -8.92 -7.37 -5.85
C VAL A 123 -9.76 -6.11 -5.61
N TRP A 124 -9.12 -4.94 -5.61
CA TRP A 124 -9.84 -3.67 -5.63
C TRP A 124 -10.28 -3.38 -7.06
N ASN A 125 -11.58 -3.54 -7.32
CA ASN A 125 -12.27 -2.82 -8.39
C ASN A 125 -13.50 -2.18 -7.75
N ASP A 126 -13.29 -1.15 -6.92
CA ASP A 126 -14.38 -0.42 -6.29
C ASP A 126 -14.88 0.67 -7.24
N SER A 127 -15.57 0.21 -8.28
CA SER A 127 -16.63 0.98 -8.94
C SER A 127 -17.95 0.29 -8.59
N GLU A 128 -18.60 0.83 -7.56
CA GLU A 128 -19.97 0.58 -7.08
C GLU A 128 -20.23 -0.69 -6.25
N ASN A 129 -19.82 -0.67 -4.97
CA ASN A 129 -20.26 -1.66 -3.97
C ASN A 129 -21.68 -1.38 -3.42
N GLN A 130 -22.66 -1.99 -4.08
CA GLN A 130 -24.06 -2.08 -3.67
C GLN A 130 -24.46 -3.50 -3.20
N ASP A 131 -23.57 -4.30 -2.59
CA ASP A 131 -23.96 -5.63 -2.09
C ASP A 131 -23.63 -5.84 -0.60
N GLY A 132 -24.63 -5.54 0.22
CA GLY A 132 -24.68 -5.81 1.65
C GLY A 132 -24.70 -7.31 1.96
N LYS A 133 -23.52 -7.93 1.96
CA LYS A 133 -23.24 -9.26 2.55
C LYS A 133 -21.80 -9.20 3.10
N ARG A 134 -21.42 -9.43 4.37
CA ARG A 134 -21.84 -10.34 5.45
C ARG A 134 -20.58 -10.48 6.39
N PRO A 135 -20.60 -11.05 7.62
CA PRO A 135 -21.69 -11.44 8.53
C PRO A 135 -21.74 -10.62 9.83
N ALA A 136 -22.91 -10.64 10.49
CA ALA A 136 -23.02 -10.39 11.92
C ALA A 136 -22.35 -11.53 12.68
N SER A 137 -21.54 -11.17 13.68
CA SER A 137 -21.04 -12.14 14.66
C SER A 137 -22.22 -12.86 15.30
N VAL A 138 -22.13 -14.19 15.38
CA VAL A 138 -22.73 -14.93 16.51
C VAL A 138 -21.63 -15.07 17.55
#